data_AF-A0A7V9MRE8-F1
#
_entry.id   AF-A0A7V9MRE8-F1
#
_cell.length_a   1.000
_cell.length_b   1.000
_cell.length_c   1.000
_cell.angle_alpha   90.00
_cell.angle_beta   90.00
_cell.angle_gamma   90.00
#
_symmetry.space_group_name_H-M   'P 1'
#
loop_
_entity.id
_entity.type
_entity.pdbx_description
1 polymer ?
#
loop_
_entity_poly.entity_id
_entity_poly.type
_entity_poly.pdbx_seq_one_letter_code
_entity_poly.pdbx_strand_id
1 'polypeptide(L)'
;MSSSMMIFAETADAMSGLAGFFSKGGPFIWPLLACSIVAVTTIILRTIALRERNVLPLVIESEIERLVPGASAERLARIAEQDDSALARIVRVALHHLRWPRSENVEFVQTRARYEMVRLEKGLIILEVITGIAPLLGLIGTVSGLVHVFARLGLSTGAADAKGIALGISEALNTTIFGLSIAVPSLIAFSYFSKKVEAMSVEMETLVTDLITKCYYGRIGRPDTTVRPTAAAHAPIA
;
A
#
# COMPACT_ATOMS: atom_id res chain seq x y z
N MET A 1 19.59 -15.63 24.65
CA MET A 1 19.22 -17.06 24.58
C MET A 1 17.81 -17.33 25.12
N SER A 2 17.37 -16.69 26.21
CA SER A 2 16.00 -16.88 26.77
C SER A 2 14.87 -16.39 25.84
N SER A 3 15.04 -15.23 25.17
CA SER A 3 14.00 -14.68 24.28
C SER A 3 13.79 -15.48 22.99
N SER A 4 14.83 -16.14 22.47
CA SER A 4 14.72 -16.99 21.27
C SER A 4 13.96 -18.29 21.58
N MET A 5 14.15 -18.86 22.77
CA MET A 5 13.50 -20.10 23.21
C MET A 5 12.01 -19.90 23.53
N MET A 6 11.61 -18.69 23.96
CA MET A 6 10.21 -18.31 24.18
C MET A 6 9.42 -18.20 22.87
N ILE A 7 10.02 -17.63 21.82
CA ILE A 7 9.42 -17.55 20.48
C ILE A 7 9.25 -18.95 19.87
N PHE A 8 10.23 -19.86 20.08
CA PHE A 8 10.11 -21.25 19.62
C PHE A 8 9.04 -22.05 20.39
N ALA A 9 8.78 -21.72 21.66
CA ALA A 9 7.70 -22.34 22.43
C ALA A 9 6.30 -21.82 22.03
N GLU A 10 6.14 -20.50 21.84
CA GLU A 10 4.89 -19.91 21.33
C GLU A 10 4.54 -20.42 19.92
N THR A 11 5.54 -20.57 19.05
CA THR A 11 5.32 -21.11 17.69
C THR A 11 4.99 -22.60 17.70
N ALA A 12 5.54 -23.37 18.64
CA ALA A 12 5.21 -24.78 18.82
C ALA A 12 3.78 -24.97 19.38
N ASP A 13 3.33 -24.12 20.32
CA ASP A 13 1.96 -24.12 20.83
C ASP A 13 0.94 -23.60 19.80
N ALA A 14 1.33 -22.61 18.98
CA ALA A 14 0.54 -22.20 17.84
C ALA A 14 0.41 -23.35 16.81
N MET A 15 1.49 -24.10 16.56
CA MET A 15 1.47 -25.27 15.66
C MET A 15 0.62 -26.41 16.19
N SER A 16 0.66 -26.72 17.49
CA SER A 16 -0.15 -27.76 18.11
C SER A 16 -1.64 -27.37 18.16
N GLY A 17 -1.93 -26.09 18.44
CA GLY A 17 -3.25 -25.50 18.29
C GLY A 17 -3.78 -25.64 16.87
N LEU A 18 -3.02 -25.18 15.87
CA LEU A 18 -3.40 -25.28 14.45
C LEU A 18 -3.69 -26.73 14.04
N ALA A 19 -2.84 -27.70 14.41
CA ALA A 19 -3.04 -29.11 14.08
C ALA A 19 -4.34 -29.68 14.69
N GLY A 20 -4.70 -29.27 15.91
CA GLY A 20 -5.96 -29.63 16.55
C GLY A 20 -7.20 -28.99 15.90
N PHE A 21 -7.07 -27.78 15.34
CA PHE A 21 -8.14 -27.10 14.60
C PHE A 21 -8.36 -27.69 13.20
N PHE A 22 -7.28 -28.11 12.52
CA PHE A 22 -7.34 -28.74 11.19
C PHE A 22 -8.14 -30.05 11.17
N SER A 23 -8.08 -30.82 12.25
CA SER A 23 -8.82 -32.08 12.34
C SER A 23 -10.30 -31.90 12.70
N LYS A 24 -10.72 -30.69 13.06
CA LYS A 24 -12.07 -30.40 13.58
C LYS A 24 -12.84 -29.39 12.71
N GLY A 25 -12.31 -28.22 12.35
CA GLY A 25 -13.11 -27.10 11.82
C GLY A 25 -13.71 -27.19 10.40
N GLY A 26 -13.78 -28.38 9.80
CA GLY A 26 -14.42 -28.58 8.49
C GLY A 26 -13.67 -27.96 7.30
N PRO A 27 -14.23 -28.09 6.08
CA PRO A 27 -13.55 -27.67 4.84
C PRO A 27 -13.30 -26.16 4.73
N PHE A 28 -14.05 -25.34 5.47
CA PHE A 28 -13.96 -23.87 5.43
C PHE A 28 -12.73 -23.29 6.15
N ILE A 29 -12.00 -24.10 6.94
CA ILE A 29 -10.71 -23.66 7.51
C ILE A 29 -9.63 -23.49 6.45
N TRP A 30 -9.63 -24.27 5.37
CA TRP A 30 -8.60 -24.17 4.33
C TRP A 30 -8.58 -22.80 3.64
N PRO A 31 -9.71 -22.26 3.14
CA PRO A 31 -9.78 -20.91 2.62
C PRO A 31 -9.38 -19.84 3.64
N LEU A 32 -9.79 -19.98 4.91
CA LEU A 32 -9.41 -19.06 5.98
C LEU A 32 -7.89 -19.05 6.22
N LEU A 33 -7.24 -20.22 6.20
CA LEU A 33 -5.79 -20.29 6.33
C LEU A 33 -5.10 -19.60 5.15
N ALA A 34 -5.59 -19.81 3.92
CA ALA A 34 -5.06 -19.12 2.74
C ALA A 34 -5.18 -17.60 2.89
N CYS A 35 -6.33 -17.09 3.35
CA CYS A 35 -6.51 -15.68 3.67
C CYS A 35 -5.51 -15.18 4.73
N SER A 36 -5.26 -15.97 5.78
CA SER A 36 -4.29 -15.62 6.84
C SER A 36 -2.86 -15.48 6.28
N ILE A 37 -2.40 -16.45 5.49
CA ILE A 37 -1.06 -16.42 4.88
C ILE A 37 -0.91 -15.21 3.96
N VAL A 38 -1.91 -14.95 3.11
CA VAL A 38 -1.89 -13.80 2.19
C VAL A 38 -1.92 -12.48 2.96
N ALA A 39 -2.73 -12.37 4.03
CA ALA A 39 -2.79 -11.18 4.87
C ALA A 39 -1.42 -10.88 5.50
N VAL A 40 -0.83 -11.85 6.20
CA VAL A 40 0.47 -11.69 6.86
C VAL A 40 1.57 -11.36 5.85
N THR A 41 1.60 -12.08 4.73
CA THR A 41 2.58 -11.81 3.66
C THR A 41 2.44 -10.38 3.14
N THR A 42 1.21 -9.93 2.89
CA THR A 42 0.98 -8.58 2.38
C THR A 42 1.32 -7.52 3.41
N ILE A 43 1.03 -7.74 4.70
CA ILE A 43 1.42 -6.84 5.80
C ILE A 43 2.94 -6.66 5.84
N ILE A 44 3.70 -7.75 5.77
CA ILE A 44 5.17 -7.70 5.80
C ILE A 44 5.72 -6.96 4.57
N LEU A 45 5.25 -7.34 3.37
CA LEU A 45 5.69 -6.69 2.13
C LEU A 45 5.37 -5.19 2.11
N ARG A 46 4.18 -4.80 2.58
CA ARG A 46 3.79 -3.38 2.63
C ARG A 46 4.57 -2.61 3.70
N THR A 47 4.87 -3.22 4.85
CA THR A 47 5.70 -2.58 5.87
C THR A 47 7.08 -2.21 5.33
N ILE A 48 7.67 -3.08 4.52
CA ILE A 48 8.98 -2.83 3.88
C ILE A 48 8.83 -1.82 2.72
N ALA A 49 7.81 -1.97 1.88
CA ALA A 49 7.60 -1.10 0.72
C ALA A 49 7.26 0.35 1.09
N LEU A 50 6.41 0.57 2.09
CA LEU A 50 5.97 1.89 2.58
C LEU A 50 6.92 2.47 3.63
N ARG A 51 8.19 2.05 3.64
CA ARG A 51 9.20 2.68 4.48
C ARG A 51 9.59 4.01 3.85
N GLU A 52 9.67 5.09 4.63
CA GLU A 52 9.98 6.45 4.12
C GLU A 52 11.22 6.46 3.23
N ARG A 53 12.29 5.77 3.65
CA ARG A 53 13.52 5.61 2.84
C ARG A 53 13.28 5.10 1.41
N ASN A 54 12.24 4.30 1.17
CA ASN A 54 11.93 3.71 -0.13
C ASN A 54 10.97 4.57 -0.97
N VAL A 55 10.23 5.50 -0.35
CA VAL A 55 9.21 6.31 -1.02
C VAL A 55 9.64 7.77 -1.13
N LEU A 56 10.12 8.32 -0.02
CA LEU A 56 10.39 9.73 0.23
C LEU A 56 11.73 9.87 0.98
N PRO A 57 12.86 9.68 0.29
CA PRO A 57 14.17 9.75 0.93
C PRO A 57 14.47 11.21 1.33
N LEU A 58 14.77 11.42 2.61
CA LEU A 58 15.14 12.71 3.22
C LEU A 58 16.25 13.46 2.44
N VAL A 59 17.12 12.72 1.75
CA VAL A 59 18.19 13.30 0.92
C VAL A 59 17.62 14.08 -0.27
N ILE A 60 16.59 13.57 -0.94
CA ILE A 60 15.97 14.25 -2.09
C ILE A 60 15.15 15.44 -1.63
N GLU A 61 14.37 15.26 -0.57
CA GLU A 61 13.60 16.33 0.07
C GLU A 61 14.51 17.51 0.45
N SER A 62 15.55 17.26 1.24
CA SER A 62 16.47 18.32 1.68
C SER A 62 17.20 19.00 0.52
N GLU A 63 17.48 18.30 -0.59
CA GLU A 63 18.08 18.91 -1.77
C GLU A 63 17.08 19.73 -2.59
N ILE A 64 15.77 19.39 -2.59
CA ILE A 64 14.70 20.24 -3.13
C ILE A 64 14.57 21.51 -2.28
N GLU A 65 14.56 21.37 -0.96
CA GLU A 65 14.45 22.51 -0.04
C GLU A 65 15.62 23.48 -0.17
N ARG A 66 16.85 22.97 -0.29
CA ARG A 66 18.08 23.75 -0.48
C ARG A 66 18.20 24.41 -1.85
N LEU A 67 17.39 23.98 -2.83
CA LEU A 67 17.45 24.53 -4.18
C LEU A 67 16.99 25.99 -4.18
N VAL A 68 17.90 26.89 -4.54
CA VAL A 68 17.59 28.32 -4.70
C VAL A 68 16.77 28.51 -5.98
N PRO A 69 15.73 29.37 -5.98
CA PRO A 69 14.95 29.68 -7.19
C PRO A 69 15.86 30.12 -8.35
N GLY A 70 15.74 29.43 -9.49
CA GLY A 70 16.56 29.69 -10.69
C GLY A 70 17.97 29.10 -10.69
N ALA A 71 18.40 28.42 -9.63
CA ALA A 71 19.68 27.71 -9.61
C ALA A 71 19.63 26.41 -10.44
N SER A 72 20.81 25.94 -10.88
CA SER A 72 20.94 24.69 -11.63
C SER A 72 20.61 23.48 -10.74
N ALA A 73 19.59 22.70 -11.13
CA ALA A 73 19.19 21.48 -10.43
C ALA A 73 20.05 20.24 -10.76
N GLU A 74 21.29 20.43 -11.22
CA GLU A 74 22.18 19.33 -11.67
C GLU A 74 22.53 18.35 -10.55
N ARG A 75 22.73 18.85 -9.33
CA ARG A 75 22.99 17.99 -8.17
C ARG A 75 21.78 17.12 -7.84
N LEU A 76 20.59 17.72 -7.83
CA LEU A 76 19.34 17.00 -7.61
C LEU A 76 19.08 15.96 -8.71
N ALA A 77 19.37 16.28 -9.97
CA ALA A 77 19.25 15.34 -11.09
C ALA A 77 20.11 14.09 -10.87
N ARG A 78 21.38 14.26 -10.49
CA ARG A 78 22.29 13.12 -10.21
C ARG A 78 21.81 12.24 -9.05
N ILE A 79 21.35 12.86 -7.97
CA ILE A 79 20.83 12.11 -6.82
C ILE A 79 19.56 11.35 -7.22
N ALA A 80 18.64 12.02 -7.93
CA ALA A 80 17.42 11.41 -8.40
C ALA A 80 17.71 10.22 -9.32
N GLU A 81 18.69 10.31 -10.23
CA GLU A 81 19.10 9.20 -11.13
C GLU A 81 19.64 7.97 -10.42
N GLN A 82 20.24 8.13 -9.23
CA GLN A 82 20.83 7.04 -8.45
C GLN A 82 19.85 6.39 -7.47
N ASP A 83 18.67 6.99 -7.27
CA ASP A 83 17.70 6.58 -6.25
C ASP A 83 16.40 6.08 -6.89
N ASP A 84 15.97 4.86 -6.55
CA ASP A 84 14.75 4.23 -7.09
C ASP A 84 13.51 4.45 -6.22
N SER A 85 13.47 5.51 -5.42
CA SER A 85 12.27 5.90 -4.69
C SER A 85 11.16 6.46 -5.59
N ALA A 86 9.94 6.51 -5.06
CA ALA A 86 8.79 7.10 -5.76
C ALA A 86 9.04 8.58 -6.06
N LEU A 87 9.50 9.34 -5.06
CA LEU A 87 9.85 10.75 -5.21
C LEU A 87 10.94 10.95 -6.28
N ALA A 88 12.01 10.16 -6.25
CA ALA A 88 13.08 10.24 -7.25
C ALA A 88 12.57 10.07 -8.68
N ARG A 89 11.68 9.10 -8.92
CA ARG A 89 11.08 8.86 -10.25
C ARG A 89 10.25 10.05 -10.73
N ILE A 90 9.53 10.73 -9.84
CA ILE A 90 8.75 11.92 -10.19
C ILE A 90 9.69 13.10 -10.47
N VAL A 91 10.69 13.30 -9.62
CA VAL A 91 11.71 14.35 -9.77
C VAL A 91 12.48 14.20 -11.10
N ARG A 92 12.87 12.98 -11.48
CA ARG A 92 13.50 12.72 -12.79
C ARG A 92 12.64 13.23 -13.96
N VAL A 93 11.34 12.95 -13.93
CA VAL A 93 10.40 13.41 -14.97
C VAL A 93 10.29 14.93 -14.97
N ALA A 94 10.18 15.56 -13.80
CA ALA A 94 10.10 17.01 -13.66
C ALA A 94 11.36 17.71 -14.22
N LEU A 95 12.54 17.17 -13.91
CA LEU A 95 13.83 17.72 -14.35
C LEU A 95 14.07 17.51 -15.85
N HIS A 96 13.70 16.36 -16.41
CA HIS A 96 13.87 16.07 -17.84
C HIS A 96 13.01 16.99 -18.73
N HIS A 97 11.80 17.33 -18.27
CA HIS A 97 10.87 18.19 -19.02
C HIS A 97 10.99 19.67 -18.66
N LEU A 98 12.05 20.08 -17.95
CA LEU A 98 12.27 21.48 -17.60
C LEU A 98 12.33 22.39 -18.83
N ARG A 99 12.73 21.91 -20.01
CA ARG A 99 12.81 22.75 -21.22
C ARG A 99 11.44 23.09 -21.83
N TRP A 100 10.38 22.39 -21.44
CA TRP A 100 9.04 22.58 -21.97
C TRP A 100 8.29 23.72 -21.27
N PRO A 101 7.17 24.20 -21.84
CA PRO A 101 6.27 25.12 -21.15
C PRO A 101 5.88 24.60 -19.76
N ARG A 102 5.75 25.51 -18.78
CA ARG A 102 5.45 25.14 -17.39
C ARG A 102 4.17 24.31 -17.30
N SER A 103 3.14 24.67 -18.05
CA SER A 103 1.85 23.97 -18.07
C SER A 103 2.00 22.50 -18.46
N GLU A 104 2.74 22.23 -19.54
CA GLU A 104 2.96 20.87 -20.02
C GLU A 104 3.79 20.05 -19.01
N ASN A 105 4.87 20.61 -18.46
CA ASN A 105 5.68 19.89 -17.47
C ASN A 105 4.86 19.53 -16.21
N VAL A 106 4.06 20.47 -15.70
CA VAL A 106 3.16 20.21 -14.56
C VAL A 106 2.20 19.05 -14.87
N GLU A 107 1.61 19.00 -16.05
CA GLU A 107 0.68 17.94 -16.45
C GLU A 107 1.36 16.55 -16.49
N PHE A 108 2.54 16.46 -17.09
CA PHE A 108 3.31 15.21 -17.14
C PHE A 108 3.73 14.74 -15.75
N VAL A 109 4.16 15.68 -14.91
CA VAL A 109 4.59 15.39 -13.55
C VAL A 109 3.41 14.94 -12.68
N GLN A 110 2.26 15.59 -12.78
CA GLN A 110 1.03 15.16 -12.09
C GLN A 110 0.58 13.77 -12.54
N THR A 111 0.64 13.51 -13.85
CA THR A 111 0.34 12.18 -14.40
C THR A 111 1.28 11.13 -13.82
N ARG A 112 2.58 11.43 -13.72
CA ARG A 112 3.57 10.52 -13.14
C ARG A 112 3.36 10.33 -11.64
N ALA A 113 3.06 11.40 -10.90
CA ALA A 113 2.76 11.34 -9.47
C ALA A 113 1.58 10.43 -9.19
N ARG A 114 0.45 10.61 -9.91
CA ARG A 114 -0.72 9.74 -9.82
C ARG A 114 -0.39 8.27 -10.10
N TYR A 115 0.44 8.00 -11.10
CA TYR A 115 0.89 6.63 -11.40
C TYR A 115 1.67 6.00 -10.24
N GLU A 116 2.56 6.76 -9.60
CA GLU A 116 3.31 6.28 -8.44
C GLU A 116 2.41 6.11 -7.20
N MET A 117 1.45 7.00 -6.97
CA MET A 117 0.46 6.85 -5.89
C MET A 117 -0.34 5.55 -6.01
N VAL A 118 -0.92 5.30 -7.20
CA VAL A 118 -1.64 4.04 -7.48
C VAL A 118 -0.72 2.82 -7.28
N ARG A 119 0.57 2.95 -7.58
CA ARG A 119 1.55 1.86 -7.36
C ARG A 119 1.82 1.61 -5.87
N LEU A 120 1.79 2.64 -5.02
CA LEU A 120 1.92 2.50 -3.56
C LEU A 120 0.68 1.83 -2.96
N GLU A 121 -0.50 2.11 -3.50
CA GLU A 121 -1.77 1.49 -3.11
C GLU A 121 -1.88 0.01 -3.50
N LYS A 122 -1.10 -0.45 -4.49
CA LYS A 122 -1.10 -1.87 -4.88
C LYS A 122 -0.84 -2.74 -3.65
N GLY A 123 -1.74 -3.67 -3.36
CA GLY A 123 -1.65 -4.56 -2.21
C GLY A 123 -2.48 -4.12 -1.00
N LEU A 124 -2.83 -2.83 -0.85
CA LEU A 124 -3.80 -2.40 0.16
C LEU A 124 -5.18 -2.99 -0.15
N ILE A 125 -5.54 -3.05 -1.44
CA ILE A 125 -6.77 -3.71 -1.92
C ILE A 125 -6.87 -5.18 -1.48
N ILE A 126 -5.73 -5.88 -1.33
CA ILE A 126 -5.73 -7.28 -0.88
C ILE A 126 -6.14 -7.35 0.59
N LEU A 127 -5.61 -6.46 1.45
CA LEU A 127 -6.01 -6.39 2.86
C LEU A 127 -7.47 -5.96 3.01
N GLU A 128 -7.93 -5.02 2.19
CA GLU A 128 -9.32 -4.56 2.17
C GLU A 128 -10.27 -5.73 1.87
N VAL A 129 -9.98 -6.49 0.81
CA VAL A 129 -10.77 -7.66 0.43
C VAL A 129 -10.74 -8.74 1.53
N ILE A 130 -9.58 -9.02 2.12
CA ILE A 130 -9.48 -10.02 3.21
C ILE A 130 -10.26 -9.58 4.45
N THR A 131 -10.24 -8.30 4.77
CA THR A 131 -11.02 -7.74 5.88
C THR A 131 -12.51 -7.99 5.72
N GLY A 132 -13.03 -7.92 4.49
CA GLY A 132 -14.42 -8.25 4.19
C GLY A 132 -14.71 -9.74 4.10
N ILE A 133 -13.85 -10.52 3.42
CA ILE A 133 -14.13 -11.93 3.11
C ILE A 133 -13.86 -12.86 4.30
N ALA A 134 -12.84 -12.61 5.13
CA ALA A 134 -12.48 -13.52 6.22
C ALA A 134 -13.61 -13.73 7.26
N PRO A 135 -14.32 -12.67 7.74
CA PRO A 135 -15.47 -12.85 8.62
C PRO A 135 -16.63 -13.60 7.96
N LEU A 136 -16.88 -13.32 6.67
CA LEU A 136 -17.94 -13.97 5.91
C LEU A 136 -17.67 -15.47 5.73
N LEU A 137 -16.41 -15.85 5.46
CA LEU A 137 -16.00 -17.26 5.44
C LEU A 137 -16.17 -17.93 6.80
N GLY A 138 -15.82 -17.23 7.89
CA GLY A 138 -16.04 -17.71 9.25
C GLY A 138 -17.50 -17.98 9.56
N LEU A 139 -18.39 -17.04 9.19
CA LEU A 139 -19.83 -17.14 9.34
C LEU A 139 -20.41 -18.31 8.53
N ILE A 140 -20.01 -18.47 7.27
CA ILE A 140 -20.41 -19.61 6.42
C ILE A 140 -19.97 -20.93 7.07
N GLY A 141 -18.75 -20.99 7.61
CA GLY A 141 -18.24 -22.14 8.35
C GLY A 141 -19.13 -22.50 9.56
N THR A 142 -19.53 -21.49 10.34
CA THR A 142 -20.39 -21.70 11.52
C THR A 142 -21.78 -22.19 11.12
N VAL A 143 -22.39 -21.56 10.11
CA VAL A 143 -23.71 -21.98 9.61
C VAL A 143 -23.66 -23.41 9.08
N SER A 144 -22.61 -23.75 8.31
CA SER A 144 -22.43 -25.12 7.82
C SER A 144 -22.25 -26.12 8.96
N GLY A 145 -21.44 -25.81 9.97
CA GLY A 145 -21.24 -26.66 11.14
C GLY A 145 -22.55 -26.90 11.91
N LEU A 146 -23.34 -25.84 12.14
CA LEU A 146 -24.65 -25.96 12.80
C LEU A 146 -25.63 -26.82 12.00
N VAL A 147 -25.66 -26.71 10.67
CA VAL A 147 -26.50 -27.58 9.82
C VAL A 147 -26.14 -29.06 10.03
N HIS A 148 -24.85 -29.39 10.11
CA HIS A 148 -24.42 -30.77 10.35
C HIS A 148 -24.80 -31.27 11.75
N VAL A 149 -24.69 -30.41 12.77
CA VAL A 149 -25.09 -30.73 14.15
C VAL A 149 -26.59 -31.03 14.23
N PHE A 150 -27.43 -30.17 13.65
CA PHE A 150 -28.88 -30.36 13.66
C PHE A 150 -29.36 -31.53 12.79
N ALA A 151 -28.65 -31.83 11.69
CA ALA A 151 -28.96 -33.01 10.88
C ALA A 151 -28.75 -34.33 11.66
N ARG A 152 -27.75 -34.39 12.53
CA ARG A 152 -27.49 -35.58 13.37
C ARG A 152 -28.54 -35.75 14.46
N LEU A 153 -28.96 -34.65 15.08
CA LEU A 153 -30.07 -34.62 16.05
C LEU A 153 -31.37 -35.25 15.55
N GLY A 154 -31.68 -35.12 14.26
CA GLY A 154 -32.87 -35.72 13.66
C GLY A 154 -32.81 -37.25 13.49
N LEU A 155 -31.64 -37.86 13.68
CA LEU A 155 -31.38 -39.28 13.44
C LEU A 155 -31.13 -40.09 14.72
N SER A 156 -30.93 -39.43 15.88
CA SER A 156 -30.52 -40.04 17.15
C SER A 156 -31.63 -39.92 18.22
N THR A 157 -32.06 -41.07 18.76
CA THR A 157 -33.01 -41.14 19.89
C THR A 157 -32.27 -41.41 21.21
N GLY A 158 -31.67 -40.41 21.85
CA GLY A 158 -31.11 -40.61 23.21
C GLY A 158 -30.21 -39.50 23.78
N ALA A 159 -30.04 -39.49 25.11
CA ALA A 159 -29.27 -38.51 25.88
C ALA A 159 -27.74 -38.56 25.66
N ALA A 160 -27.21 -39.60 25.01
CA ALA A 160 -25.79 -39.70 24.61
C ALA A 160 -25.37 -38.65 23.56
N ASP A 161 -26.33 -37.89 23.02
CA ASP A 161 -26.14 -36.94 21.92
C ASP A 161 -25.80 -35.51 22.39
N ALA A 162 -26.12 -35.14 23.63
CA ALA A 162 -25.96 -33.77 24.13
C ALA A 162 -24.49 -33.28 24.13
N LYS A 163 -23.55 -34.15 24.49
CA LYS A 163 -22.11 -33.83 24.48
C LYS A 163 -21.57 -33.67 23.05
N GLY A 164 -22.07 -34.48 22.10
CA GLY A 164 -21.68 -34.39 20.69
C GLY A 164 -22.17 -33.10 20.04
N ILE A 165 -23.42 -32.73 20.34
CA ILE A 165 -24.02 -31.46 19.90
C ILE A 165 -23.23 -30.27 20.44
N ALA A 166 -22.93 -30.25 21.75
CA ALA A 166 -22.16 -29.18 22.36
C ALA A 166 -20.76 -29.03 21.72
N LEU A 167 -20.10 -30.16 21.43
CA LEU A 167 -18.80 -30.15 20.76
C LEU A 167 -18.89 -29.60 19.33
N GLY A 168 -19.90 -30.02 18.56
CA GLY A 168 -20.09 -29.54 17.18
C GLY A 168 -20.47 -28.06 17.09
N ILE A 169 -21.26 -27.55 18.04
CA ILE A 169 -21.54 -26.10 18.15
C ILE A 169 -20.26 -25.34 18.49
N SER A 170 -19.46 -25.83 19.44
CA SER A 170 -18.18 -25.21 19.80
C SER A 170 -17.21 -25.16 18.62
N GLU A 171 -17.16 -26.22 17.82
CA GLU A 171 -16.34 -26.31 16.61
C GLU A 171 -16.81 -25.32 15.53
N ALA A 172 -18.13 -25.23 15.33
CA ALA A 172 -18.73 -24.26 14.43
C ALA A 172 -18.42 -22.81 14.85
N LEU A 173 -18.45 -22.48 16.15
CA LEU A 173 -18.13 -21.14 16.63
C LEU A 173 -16.64 -20.79 16.46
N ASN A 174 -15.74 -21.78 16.56
CA ASN A 174 -14.31 -21.56 16.34
C ASN A 174 -13.99 -21.06 14.94
N THR A 175 -14.74 -21.44 13.90
CA THR A 175 -14.50 -20.94 12.53
C THR A 175 -14.76 -19.43 12.43
N THR A 176 -15.77 -18.92 13.12
CA THR A 176 -16.06 -17.48 13.19
C THR A 176 -14.98 -16.73 13.97
N ILE A 177 -14.56 -17.26 15.13
CA ILE A 177 -13.48 -16.67 15.91
C ILE A 177 -12.21 -16.56 15.05
N PHE A 178 -11.89 -17.61 14.29
CA PHE A 178 -10.72 -17.60 13.41
C PHE A 178 -10.85 -16.58 12.27
N GLY A 179 -12.01 -16.50 11.61
CA GLY A 179 -12.27 -15.49 10.58
C GLY A 179 -12.10 -14.06 11.10
N LEU A 180 -12.62 -13.77 12.30
CA LEU A 180 -12.46 -12.47 12.96
C LEU A 180 -11.01 -12.22 13.39
N SER A 181 -10.30 -13.25 13.87
CA SER A 181 -8.89 -13.14 14.27
C SER A 181 -7.96 -12.74 13.10
N ILE A 182 -8.34 -13.07 11.86
CA ILE A 182 -7.62 -12.65 10.65
C ILE A 182 -8.07 -11.25 10.19
N ALA A 183 -9.39 -10.99 10.26
CA ALA A 183 -9.96 -9.74 9.77
C ALA A 183 -9.54 -8.52 10.59
N VAL A 184 -9.47 -8.64 11.92
CA VAL A 184 -9.15 -7.52 12.81
C VAL A 184 -7.73 -6.98 12.55
N PRO A 185 -6.66 -7.79 12.55
CA PRO A 185 -5.32 -7.31 12.19
C PRO A 185 -5.24 -6.79 10.76
N SER A 186 -5.94 -7.43 9.82
CA SER A 186 -5.97 -7.00 8.41
C SER A 186 -6.58 -5.61 8.26
N LEU A 187 -7.67 -5.32 8.97
CA LEU A 187 -8.34 -4.01 8.97
C LEU A 187 -7.44 -2.92 9.56
N ILE A 188 -6.77 -3.22 10.68
CA ILE A 188 -5.85 -2.28 11.34
C ILE A 188 -4.70 -1.94 10.39
N ALA A 189 -4.08 -2.96 9.78
CA ALA A 189 -2.99 -2.77 8.85
C ALA A 189 -3.44 -2.03 7.58
N PHE A 190 -4.59 -2.36 7.00
CA PHE A 190 -5.19 -1.64 5.88
C PHE A 190 -5.36 -0.15 6.21
N SER A 191 -6.03 0.14 7.33
CA SER A 191 -6.31 1.53 7.73
C SER A 191 -5.02 2.33 7.96
N TYR A 192 -4.03 1.73 8.63
CA TYR A 192 -2.73 2.34 8.86
C TYR A 192 -1.98 2.60 7.54
N PHE A 193 -1.87 1.61 6.66
CA PHE A 193 -1.16 1.77 5.40
C PHE A 193 -1.87 2.73 4.45
N SER A 194 -3.20 2.73 4.37
CA SER A 194 -3.97 3.68 3.56
C SER A 194 -3.70 5.11 4.00
N LYS A 195 -3.74 5.39 5.31
CA LYS A 195 -3.41 6.73 5.84
C LYS A 195 -1.96 7.12 5.59
N LYS A 196 -1.03 6.17 5.68
CA LYS A 196 0.38 6.40 5.40
C LYS A 196 0.64 6.73 3.92
N VAL A 197 0.00 6.02 2.99
CA VAL A 197 0.10 6.30 1.55
C VAL A 197 -0.49 7.67 1.23
N GLU A 198 -1.64 8.01 1.81
CA GLU A 198 -2.29 9.32 1.66
C GLU A 198 -1.34 10.45 2.09
N ALA A 199 -0.74 10.35 3.29
CA ALA A 199 0.21 11.34 3.79
C ALA A 199 1.45 11.49 2.89
N MET A 200 2.08 10.36 2.50
CA MET A 200 3.22 10.36 1.59
C MET A 200 2.87 10.96 0.21
N SER A 201 1.64 10.75 -0.26
CA SER A 201 1.18 11.27 -1.55
C SER A 201 1.09 12.79 -1.55
N VAL A 202 0.52 13.36 -0.49
CA VAL A 202 0.44 14.82 -0.30
C VAL A 202 1.84 15.44 -0.17
N GLU A 203 2.73 14.79 0.56
CA GLU A 203 4.11 15.26 0.76
C GLU A 203 4.89 15.24 -0.57
N MET A 204 4.80 14.16 -1.35
CA MET A 204 5.40 14.09 -2.68
C MET A 204 4.86 15.18 -3.61
N GLU A 205 3.55 15.42 -3.64
CA GLU A 205 2.95 16.50 -4.45
C GLU A 205 3.45 17.87 -4.05
N THR A 206 3.59 18.12 -2.75
CA THR A 206 4.08 19.39 -2.20
C THR A 206 5.52 19.64 -2.64
N LEU A 207 6.41 18.67 -2.44
CA LEU A 207 7.83 18.79 -2.81
C LEU A 207 8.02 18.96 -4.31
N VAL A 208 7.26 18.23 -5.11
CA VAL A 208 7.34 18.30 -6.57
C VAL A 208 6.81 19.63 -7.10
N THR A 209 5.75 20.17 -6.49
CA THR A 209 5.21 21.49 -6.83
C THR A 209 6.19 22.61 -6.47
N ASP A 210 6.83 22.51 -5.30
CA ASP A 210 7.89 23.43 -4.88
C ASP A 210 9.09 23.39 -5.83
N LEU A 211 9.54 22.18 -6.21
CA LEU A 211 10.61 21.98 -7.19
C LEU A 211 10.31 22.67 -8.53
N ILE A 212 9.13 22.41 -9.12
CA ILE A 212 8.72 23.05 -10.38
C ILE A 212 8.71 24.57 -10.21
N THR A 213 8.14 25.06 -9.10
CA THR A 213 8.07 26.51 -8.85
C THR A 213 9.46 27.14 -8.80
N LYS A 214 10.40 26.56 -8.04
CA LYS A 214 11.79 27.02 -7.94
C LYS A 214 12.52 26.98 -9.28
N CYS A 215 12.33 25.95 -10.08
CA CYS A 215 13.00 25.83 -11.38
C CYS A 215 12.46 26.82 -12.43
N TYR A 216 11.16 27.12 -12.43
CA TYR A 216 10.56 28.04 -13.39
C TYR A 216 10.61 29.51 -12.94
N TYR A 217 10.75 29.80 -11.65
CA TYR A 217 10.89 31.18 -11.13
C TYR A 217 12.06 31.94 -11.79
N GLY A 218 13.21 31.29 -11.97
CA GLY A 218 14.38 31.88 -12.63
C GLY A 218 14.23 32.16 -14.13
N ARG A 219 13.15 31.69 -14.78
CA ARG A 219 12.89 31.96 -16.21
C ARG A 219 12.00 33.16 -16.45
N ILE A 220 11.21 33.59 -15.47
CA ILE A 220 10.32 34.76 -15.59
C ILE A 220 11.15 36.06 -15.75
N GLY A 221 12.43 36.06 -15.33
CA GLY A 221 13.34 37.19 -15.46
C GLY A 221 14.25 37.22 -16.69
N ARG A 222 14.19 36.23 -17.60
CA ARG A 222 14.94 36.28 -18.86
C ARG A 222 14.03 36.82 -19.97
N PRO A 223 14.19 38.08 -20.43
CA PRO A 223 13.44 38.56 -21.57
C PRO A 223 13.72 37.64 -22.76
N ASP A 224 12.64 37.16 -23.36
CA ASP A 224 12.65 36.34 -24.55
C ASP A 224 13.29 37.15 -25.68
N THR A 225 14.58 36.96 -25.90
CA THR A 225 15.34 37.65 -26.95
C THR A 225 15.19 36.97 -28.32
N THR A 226 14.15 36.15 -28.50
CA THR A 226 13.87 35.49 -29.78
C THR A 226 12.94 36.29 -30.70
N VAL A 227 12.76 37.59 -30.46
CA VAL A 227 12.31 38.49 -31.54
C VAL A 227 13.48 38.68 -32.50
N ARG A 228 13.51 37.85 -33.56
CA ARG A 228 14.32 38.10 -34.76
C ARG A 228 14.16 39.59 -35.13
N PRO A 229 15.24 40.36 -35.31
CA PRO A 229 15.10 41.68 -35.90
C PRO A 229 14.59 41.47 -37.33
N THR A 230 13.31 41.79 -37.55
CA THR A 230 12.74 41.92 -38.88
C THR A 230 13.56 43.00 -39.56
N ALA A 231 14.49 42.58 -40.41
CA ALA A 231 15.35 43.48 -41.15
C ALA A 231 14.49 44.49 -41.90
N ALA A 232 14.63 45.75 -41.51
CA ALA A 232 14.19 46.88 -42.29
C ALA A 232 14.90 46.83 -43.65
N ALA A 233 14.17 46.47 -44.68
CA ALA A 233 14.54 46.75 -46.06
C ALA A 233 13.25 46.82 -46.87
N HIS A 234 12.74 48.04 -47.06
CA HIS A 234 12.23 48.56 -48.33
C HIS A 234 12.13 50.08 -48.16
N ALA A 235 13.17 50.76 -48.64
CA ALA A 235 13.19 52.21 -48.82
C ALA A 235 12.29 52.60 -50.02
N PRO A 236 11.75 53.84 -50.05
CA PRO A 236 10.88 54.30 -51.13
C PRO A 236 11.72 54.83 -52.29
N ILE A 237 11.39 54.46 -53.53
CA ILE A 237 11.89 55.16 -54.71
C ILE A 237 10.78 55.21 -55.77
N ALA A 238 10.37 56.45 -56.04
CA ALA A 238 9.78 57.04 -57.26
C ALA A 238 8.67 56.30 -58.02
#